data_AF-A0A950Z2G7-F1
#
_entry.id   AF-A0A950Z2G7-F1
#
_cell.length_a   1.000
_cell.length_b   1.000
_cell.length_c   1.000
_cell.angle_alpha   90.00
_cell.angle_beta   90.00
_cell.angle_gamma   90.00
#
_symmetry.space_group_name_H-M   'P 1'
#
loop_
_entity.id
_entity.type
_entity.pdbx_description
1 polymer ?
#
loop_
_entity_poly.entity_id
_entity_poly.type
_entity_poly.pdbx_seq_one_letter_code
_entity_poly.pdbx_strand_id
1 'polypeptide(L)'
;MEVISQEQDLVDIDRNETLTGPKVRLFCLVLFFVAVACTYLQWYPHDYRSFKVEDSGLFLHIGQRLTHGDVLYRDIADNKPPLIYWLNEFGLLLGHGSPGGVFLLCLAAGIFTFAVVYWGLRHYVGWPLFIIAGCWSQLAFLTCAFHPNYTESFSTASRASGRAIRPRTAEWREDHILCARTGCPGSAAVLLACE
;
A
#
# COMPACT_ATOMS: atom_id res chain seq x y z
N MET A 1 5.10 -45.83 -23.67
CA MET A 1 5.72 -44.48 -23.58
C MET A 1 4.73 -43.44 -23.05
N GLU A 2 3.42 -43.57 -23.33
CA GLU A 2 2.36 -42.69 -22.75
C GLU A 2 2.19 -42.78 -21.22
N VAL A 3 2.35 -43.96 -20.62
CA VAL A 3 2.10 -44.18 -19.18
C VAL A 3 3.01 -43.32 -18.28
N ILE A 4 4.26 -43.11 -18.69
CA ILE A 4 5.23 -42.30 -17.93
C ILE A 4 4.85 -40.81 -17.96
N SER A 5 4.25 -40.33 -19.06
CA SER A 5 3.80 -38.93 -19.16
C SER A 5 2.61 -38.63 -18.26
N GLN A 6 1.64 -39.55 -18.14
CA GLN A 6 0.48 -39.36 -17.26
C GLN A 6 0.86 -39.38 -15.77
N GLU A 7 1.82 -40.22 -15.39
CA GLU A 7 2.30 -40.28 -14.02
C GLU A 7 3.09 -39.01 -13.64
N GLN A 8 3.89 -38.48 -14.57
CA GLN A 8 4.58 -37.20 -14.38
C GLN A 8 3.61 -36.01 -14.30
N ASP A 9 2.58 -35.97 -15.14
CA ASP A 9 1.57 -34.91 -15.10
C ASP A 9 0.78 -34.91 -13.79
N LEU A 10 0.39 -36.09 -13.27
CA LEU A 10 -0.31 -36.20 -11.99
C LEU A 10 0.55 -35.79 -10.79
N VAL A 11 1.85 -36.14 -10.80
CA VAL A 11 2.79 -35.74 -9.75
C VAL A 11 3.08 -34.23 -9.79
N ASP A 12 3.13 -33.61 -10.96
CA ASP A 12 3.31 -32.16 -11.09
C ASP A 12 2.06 -31.37 -10.67
N ILE A 13 0.86 -31.89 -10.93
CA ILE A 13 -0.41 -31.29 -10.47
C ILE A 13 -0.48 -31.31 -8.92
N ASP A 14 -0.16 -32.44 -8.29
CA ASP A 14 -0.19 -32.58 -6.82
C ASP A 14 0.85 -31.70 -6.11
N ARG A 15 2.04 -31.53 -6.71
CA ARG A 15 3.06 -30.57 -6.21
C ARG A 15 2.62 -29.12 -6.33
N ASN A 16 1.95 -28.73 -7.41
CA ASN A 16 1.48 -27.36 -7.58
C ASN A 16 0.29 -27.03 -6.65
N GLU A 17 -0.58 -27.99 -6.36
CA GLU A 17 -1.67 -27.80 -5.38
C GLU A 17 -1.15 -27.65 -3.94
N THR A 18 -0.12 -28.40 -3.57
CA THR A 18 0.51 -28.28 -2.24
C THR A 18 1.25 -26.95 -2.05
N LEU A 19 1.96 -26.44 -3.08
CA LEU A 19 2.62 -25.13 -3.06
C LEU A 19 1.65 -23.94 -3.11
N THR A 20 0.43 -24.14 -3.63
CA THR A 20 -0.58 -23.09 -3.75
C THR A 20 -1.74 -23.23 -2.76
N GLY A 21 -1.65 -24.15 -1.80
CA GLY A 21 -2.69 -24.36 -0.80
C GLY A 21 -2.97 -23.10 0.05
N PRO A 22 -4.21 -22.91 0.54
CA PRO A 22 -4.60 -21.70 1.29
C PRO A 22 -3.78 -21.47 2.57
N LYS A 23 -3.28 -22.55 3.19
CA LYS A 23 -2.40 -22.48 4.36
C LYS A 23 -1.01 -21.94 4.00
N VAL A 24 -0.42 -22.40 2.89
CA VAL A 24 0.88 -21.94 2.40
C VAL A 24 0.79 -20.47 1.99
N ARG A 25 -0.30 -20.09 1.31
CA ARG A 25 -0.62 -18.71 0.98
C ARG A 25 -0.65 -17.80 2.22
N LEU A 26 -1.43 -18.17 3.22
CA LEU A 26 -1.51 -17.41 4.47
C LEU A 26 -0.13 -17.30 5.14
N PHE A 27 0.63 -18.39 5.20
CA PHE A 27 1.96 -18.40 5.76
C PHE A 27 2.91 -17.44 5.03
N CYS A 28 2.94 -17.46 3.70
CA CYS A 28 3.74 -16.53 2.90
C CYS A 28 3.33 -15.06 3.11
N LEU A 29 2.03 -14.77 3.23
CA LEU A 29 1.57 -13.41 3.54
C LEU A 29 2.01 -12.94 4.92
N VAL A 30 1.87 -13.81 5.94
CA VAL A 30 2.33 -13.49 7.29
C VAL A 30 3.83 -13.22 7.28
N LEU A 31 4.63 -14.06 6.64
CA LEU A 31 6.07 -13.84 6.51
C LEU A 31 6.39 -12.53 5.78
N PHE A 32 5.65 -12.18 4.73
CA PHE A 32 5.82 -10.92 4.01
C PHE A 32 5.55 -9.71 4.92
N PHE A 33 4.42 -9.68 5.62
CA PHE A 33 4.12 -8.57 6.56
C PHE A 33 5.07 -8.52 7.75
N VAL A 34 5.53 -9.67 8.25
CA VAL A 34 6.57 -9.73 9.28
C VAL A 34 7.88 -9.15 8.75
N ALA A 35 8.28 -9.46 7.52
CA ALA A 35 9.44 -8.86 6.89
C ALA A 35 9.30 -7.34 6.78
N VAL A 36 8.11 -6.83 6.42
CA VAL A 36 7.80 -5.38 6.41
C VAL A 36 7.96 -4.79 7.81
N ALA A 37 7.43 -5.43 8.85
CA ALA A 37 7.62 -4.94 10.21
C ALA A 37 9.11 -4.93 10.62
N CYS A 38 9.86 -5.97 10.28
CA CYS A 38 11.29 -6.06 10.58
C CYS A 38 12.12 -4.93 9.96
N THR A 39 11.80 -4.46 8.75
CA THR A 39 12.53 -3.34 8.13
C THR A 39 12.32 -2.02 8.87
N TYR A 40 11.22 -1.87 9.59
CA TYR A 40 10.95 -0.71 10.44
C TYR A 40 11.53 -0.89 11.85
N LEU A 41 11.54 -2.11 12.38
CA LEU A 41 12.02 -2.40 13.75
C LEU A 41 13.51 -2.06 13.96
N GLN A 42 14.32 -1.93 12.90
CA GLN A 42 15.71 -1.45 13.01
C GLN A 42 15.85 -0.09 13.71
N TRP A 43 14.79 0.73 13.75
CA TRP A 43 14.80 2.06 14.36
C TRP A 43 14.56 2.07 15.86
N TYR A 44 13.90 1.04 16.40
CA TYR A 44 13.66 0.89 17.82
C TYR A 44 14.96 0.84 18.66
N PRO A 45 16.00 0.05 18.31
CA PRO A 45 17.25 0.00 19.07
C PRO A 45 18.11 1.27 18.96
N HIS A 46 17.85 2.15 17.99
CA HIS A 46 18.61 3.39 17.79
C HIS A 46 17.96 4.65 18.43
N ASP A 47 17.04 4.46 19.39
CA ASP A 47 16.33 5.54 20.10
C ASP A 47 15.73 6.61 19.15
N TYR A 48 15.27 6.16 17.98
CA TYR A 48 14.66 7.03 16.97
C TYR A 48 15.55 8.21 16.55
N ARG A 49 16.88 8.09 16.64
CA ARG A 49 17.82 9.19 16.37
C ARG A 49 17.62 9.81 14.98
N SER A 50 17.28 8.99 13.97
CA SER A 50 16.98 9.45 12.61
C SER A 50 15.69 10.28 12.50
N PHE A 51 14.74 10.12 13.42
CA PHE A 51 13.55 10.97 13.48
C PHE A 51 13.86 12.38 14.00
N LYS A 52 15.01 12.56 14.67
CA LYS A 52 15.42 13.81 15.32
C LYS A 52 16.40 14.63 14.46
N VAL A 53 16.66 14.21 13.21
CA VAL A 53 17.59 14.88 12.28
C VAL A 53 16.90 15.18 10.95
N GLU A 54 17.49 16.10 10.17
CA GLU A 54 17.00 16.53 8.84
C GLU A 54 15.53 17.01 8.87
N ASP A 55 14.80 16.83 7.77
CA ASP A 55 13.39 17.19 7.61
C ASP A 55 12.50 16.49 8.66
N SER A 56 12.83 15.26 9.05
CA SER A 56 12.07 14.49 10.04
C SER A 56 12.06 15.17 11.41
N GLY A 57 13.21 15.74 11.81
CA GLY A 57 13.34 16.49 13.04
C GLY A 57 12.52 17.77 13.03
N LEU A 58 12.47 18.46 11.88
CA LEU A 58 11.63 19.65 11.70
C LEU A 58 10.15 19.30 11.82
N PHE A 59 9.68 18.22 11.18
CA PHE A 59 8.29 17.78 11.27
C PHE A 59 7.90 17.39 12.69
N LEU A 60 8.81 16.71 13.40
CA LEU A 60 8.62 16.34 14.79
C LEU A 60 8.54 17.58 15.69
N HIS A 61 9.43 18.56 15.48
CA HIS A 61 9.43 19.81 16.25
C HIS A 61 8.15 20.62 16.01
N ILE A 62 7.72 20.77 14.76
CA ILE A 62 6.47 21.47 14.45
C ILE A 62 5.27 20.71 15.01
N GLY A 63 5.25 19.38 14.90
CA GLY A 63 4.25 18.53 15.56
C GLY A 63 4.19 18.75 17.08
N GLN A 64 5.35 18.85 17.74
CA GLN A 64 5.42 19.18 19.17
C GLN A 64 4.81 20.56 19.45
N ARG A 65 5.15 21.58 18.66
CA ARG A 65 4.58 22.92 18.84
C ARG A 65 3.06 22.95 18.67
N LEU A 66 2.52 22.19 17.71
CA LEU A 66 1.07 22.02 17.54
C LEU A 66 0.42 21.40 18.79
N THR A 67 1.05 20.40 19.42
CA THR A 67 0.52 19.84 20.69
C THR A 67 0.49 20.85 21.84
N HIS A 68 1.22 21.96 21.75
CA HIS A 68 1.21 23.05 22.73
C HIS A 68 0.25 24.21 22.37
N GLY A 69 -0.51 24.08 21.28
CA GLY A 69 -1.55 25.03 20.88
C GLY A 69 -1.15 26.05 19.82
N ASP A 70 0.05 25.92 19.24
CA ASP A 70 0.42 26.73 18.07
C ASP A 70 -0.46 26.34 16.86
N VAL A 71 -0.72 27.30 15.98
CA VAL A 71 -1.49 27.08 14.75
C VAL A 71 -0.59 27.12 13.52
N LEU A 72 -0.65 26.04 12.75
CA LEU A 72 0.11 25.90 11.50
C LEU A 72 -0.24 27.01 10.50
N TYR A 73 0.78 27.55 9.83
CA TYR A 73 0.76 28.68 8.89
C TYR A 73 0.29 30.03 9.45
N ARG A 74 0.01 30.11 10.75
CA ARG A 74 -0.22 31.37 11.45
C ARG A 74 0.93 31.69 12.39
N ASP A 75 1.24 30.74 13.27
CA ASP A 75 2.23 30.89 14.33
C ASP A 75 3.56 30.23 13.92
N ILE A 76 3.50 29.17 13.11
CA ILE A 76 4.65 28.48 12.52
C ILE A 76 4.36 28.14 11.06
N ALA A 77 5.26 28.49 10.14
CA ALA A 77 5.11 28.22 8.73
C ALA A 77 6.30 27.43 8.16
N ASP A 78 6.01 26.56 7.21
CA ASP A 78 6.97 25.81 6.41
C ASP A 78 6.41 25.62 4.98
N ASN A 79 7.21 25.13 4.02
CA ASN A 79 6.79 24.95 2.63
C ASN A 79 6.19 23.58 2.29
N LYS A 80 6.21 22.61 3.23
CA LYS A 80 5.60 21.29 3.03
C LYS A 80 4.08 21.32 3.28
N PRO A 81 3.32 20.36 2.71
CA PRO A 81 1.87 20.28 2.92
C PRO A 81 1.49 20.02 4.39
N PRO A 82 0.33 20.51 4.87
CA PRO A 82 0.00 20.52 6.30
C PRO A 82 -0.13 19.14 6.95
N LEU A 83 -0.56 18.15 6.16
CA LEU A 83 -0.94 16.83 6.66
C LEU A 83 0.21 16.13 7.40
N ILE A 84 1.47 16.35 7.00
CA ILE A 84 2.62 15.72 7.67
C ILE A 84 2.74 16.17 9.13
N TYR A 85 2.43 17.44 9.42
CA TYR A 85 2.53 18.00 10.76
C TYR A 85 1.42 17.50 11.67
N TRP A 86 0.19 17.41 11.15
CA TRP A 86 -0.93 16.83 11.90
C TRP A 86 -0.71 15.34 12.19
N LEU A 87 -0.10 14.59 11.27
CA LEU A 87 0.29 13.21 11.51
C LEU A 87 1.38 13.10 12.59
N ASN A 88 2.35 14.01 12.59
CA ASN A 88 3.39 14.05 13.63
C ASN A 88 2.81 14.45 15.00
N GLU A 89 1.95 15.47 15.04
CA GLU A 89 1.20 15.88 16.24
C GLU A 89 0.41 14.69 16.80
N PHE A 90 -0.38 14.01 15.96
CA PHE A 90 -1.15 12.83 16.37
C PHE A 90 -0.23 11.70 16.86
N GLY A 91 0.88 11.45 16.18
CA GLY A 91 1.87 10.46 16.59
C GLY A 91 2.52 10.79 17.94
N LEU A 92 2.81 12.06 18.20
CA LEU A 92 3.32 12.53 19.48
C LEU A 92 2.28 12.37 20.58
N LEU A 93 1.01 12.66 20.32
CA LEU A 93 -0.07 12.42 21.28
C LEU A 93 -0.19 10.93 21.63
N LEU A 94 -0.14 10.04 20.63
CA LEU A 94 -0.14 8.59 20.84
C LEU A 94 1.10 8.10 21.62
N GLY A 95 2.24 8.73 21.37
CA GLY A 95 3.51 8.42 22.02
C GLY A 95 3.72 9.11 23.38
N HIS A 96 2.74 9.85 23.90
CA HIS A 96 2.91 10.70 25.09
C HIS A 96 4.13 11.65 24.99
N GLY A 97 4.31 12.27 23.83
CA GLY A 97 5.45 13.13 23.48
C GLY A 97 6.68 12.39 22.93
N SER A 98 6.66 11.06 22.90
CA SER A 98 7.75 10.26 22.32
C SER A 98 7.66 10.15 20.79
N PRO A 99 8.80 10.19 20.07
CA PRO A 99 8.86 9.87 18.64
C PRO A 99 8.35 8.46 18.30
N GLY A 100 8.30 7.55 19.28
CA GLY A 100 7.82 6.18 19.09
C GLY A 100 6.37 6.11 18.58
N GLY A 101 5.51 7.05 18.96
CA GLY A 101 4.14 7.07 18.44
C GLY A 101 4.07 7.48 16.97
N VAL A 102 4.91 8.43 16.54
CA VAL A 102 5.08 8.80 15.11
C VAL A 102 5.63 7.60 14.32
N PHE A 103 6.58 6.87 14.88
CA PHE A 103 7.10 5.64 14.30
C PHE A 103 6.00 4.59 14.05
N LEU A 104 5.11 4.37 15.03
CA LEU A 104 3.98 3.45 14.87
C LEU A 104 3.04 3.87 13.74
N LEU A 105 2.80 5.18 13.56
CA LEU A 105 2.02 5.69 12.44
C LEU A 105 2.72 5.43 11.10
N CYS A 106 4.03 5.62 11.02
CA CYS A 106 4.79 5.32 9.79
C CYS A 106 4.75 3.83 9.44
N LEU A 107 4.90 2.96 10.45
CA LEU A 107 4.78 1.51 10.28
C LEU A 107 3.37 1.13 9.81
N ALA A 108 2.33 1.70 10.43
CA ALA A 108 0.94 1.46 10.04
C ALA A 108 0.66 1.92 8.60
N ALA A 109 1.17 3.09 8.20
CA ALA A 109 1.04 3.59 6.83
C ALA A 109 1.76 2.68 5.81
N GLY A 110 2.95 2.17 6.15
CA GLY A 110 3.67 1.18 5.34
C GLY A 110 2.87 -0.10 5.14
N ILE A 111 2.40 -0.71 6.23
CA ILE A 111 1.56 -1.92 6.20
C ILE A 111 0.29 -1.68 5.37
N PHE A 112 -0.37 -0.54 5.58
CA PHE A 112 -1.57 -0.15 4.84
C PHE A 112 -1.30 -0.06 3.33
N THR A 113 -0.19 0.53 2.94
CA THR A 113 0.22 0.64 1.52
C THR A 113 0.32 -0.74 0.87
N PHE A 114 1.03 -1.67 1.51
CA PHE A 114 1.16 -3.04 0.99
C PHE A 114 -0.17 -3.81 1.01
N ALA A 115 -1.01 -3.60 2.02
CA ALA A 115 -2.33 -4.22 2.09
C ALA A 115 -3.24 -3.77 0.95
N VAL A 116 -3.25 -2.47 0.62
CA VAL A 116 -4.03 -1.91 -0.50
C VAL A 116 -3.50 -2.42 -1.84
N VAL A 117 -2.18 -2.47 -2.02
CA VAL A 117 -1.56 -3.02 -3.23
C VAL A 117 -1.91 -4.50 -3.40
N TYR A 118 -1.84 -5.29 -2.32
CA TYR A 118 -2.26 -6.69 -2.33
C TYR A 118 -3.72 -6.83 -2.73
N TRP A 119 -4.61 -6.08 -2.08
CA TRP A 119 -6.05 -6.15 -2.34
C TRP A 119 -6.38 -5.80 -3.80
N GLY A 120 -5.70 -4.81 -4.38
CA GLY A 120 -5.88 -4.44 -5.78
C GLY A 120 -5.35 -5.46 -6.78
N LEU A 121 -4.19 -6.08 -6.50
CA LEU A 121 -3.50 -6.97 -7.46
C LEU A 121 -3.88 -8.45 -7.37
N ARG A 122 -4.46 -8.90 -6.24
CA ARG A 122 -4.74 -10.33 -6.00
C ARG A 122 -5.64 -11.01 -7.04
N HIS A 123 -6.37 -10.23 -7.84
CA HIS A 123 -7.27 -10.72 -8.89
C HIS A 123 -6.61 -10.78 -10.28
N TYR A 124 -5.45 -10.14 -10.46
CA TYR A 124 -4.80 -9.98 -11.76
C TYR A 124 -3.49 -10.77 -11.87
N VAL A 125 -2.86 -11.06 -10.74
CA VAL A 125 -1.51 -11.64 -10.69
C VAL A 125 -1.57 -12.98 -9.97
N GLY A 126 -0.96 -14.01 -10.56
CA GLY A 126 -0.78 -15.31 -9.93
C GLY A 126 0.05 -15.20 -8.64
N TRP A 127 -0.22 -16.10 -7.68
CA TRP A 127 0.39 -16.06 -6.35
C TRP A 127 1.93 -15.99 -6.31
N PRO A 128 2.67 -16.75 -7.14
CA PRO A 128 4.14 -16.68 -7.15
C PRO A 128 4.67 -15.32 -7.61
N LEU A 129 4.06 -14.75 -8.66
CA LEU A 129 4.43 -13.44 -9.19
C LEU A 129 4.11 -12.32 -8.19
N PHE A 130 3.05 -12.47 -7.40
CA PHE A 130 2.74 -11.54 -6.33
C PHE A 130 3.83 -11.49 -5.26
N ILE A 131 4.33 -12.63 -4.79
CA ILE A 131 5.40 -12.67 -3.79
C ILE A 131 6.69 -12.04 -4.33
N ILE A 132 7.06 -12.34 -5.57
CA ILE A 132 8.25 -11.77 -6.20
C ILE A 132 8.12 -10.24 -6.34
N ALA A 133 6.98 -9.77 -6.87
CA ALA A 133 6.72 -8.34 -7.02
C ALA A 133 6.65 -7.63 -5.65
N GLY A 134 6.06 -8.28 -4.65
CA GLY A 134 6.01 -7.81 -3.26
C GLY A 134 7.41 -7.63 -2.68
N CYS A 135 8.26 -8.67 -2.73
CA CYS A 135 9.63 -8.61 -2.26
C CYS A 135 10.45 -7.52 -2.99
N TRP A 136 10.27 -7.37 -4.30
CA TRP A 136 10.94 -6.33 -5.08
C TRP A 136 10.48 -4.92 -4.69
N SER A 137 9.17 -4.73 -4.53
CA SER A 137 8.62 -3.45 -4.09
C SER A 137 9.08 -3.08 -2.68
N GLN A 138 9.26 -4.07 -1.81
CA GLN A 138 9.77 -3.85 -0.46
C GLN A 138 11.24 -3.46 -0.45
N LEU A 139 12.06 -4.07 -1.32
CA LEU A 139 13.45 -3.65 -1.54
C LEU A 139 13.52 -2.19 -1.99
N ALA A 140 12.67 -1.78 -2.95
CA ALA A 140 12.59 -0.39 -3.39
C ALA A 140 12.12 0.54 -2.26
N PHE A 141 11.18 0.07 -1.44
CA PHE A 141 10.62 0.81 -0.32
C PHE A 141 11.56 0.91 0.90
N LEU A 142 12.66 0.16 0.94
CA LEU A 142 13.69 0.32 1.98
C LEU A 142 14.21 1.75 2.04
N THR A 143 14.31 2.43 0.91
CA THR A 143 14.70 3.86 0.85
C THR A 143 13.76 4.75 1.66
N CYS A 144 12.44 4.51 1.58
CA CYS A 144 11.44 5.21 2.38
C CYS A 144 11.45 4.74 3.84
N ALA A 145 11.73 3.45 4.09
CA ALA A 145 11.87 2.90 5.43
C ALA A 145 13.13 3.43 6.15
N PHE A 146 14.15 3.91 5.42
CA PHE A 146 15.32 4.55 6.00
C PHE A 146 15.01 5.94 6.59
N HIS A 147 14.06 6.64 5.98
CA HIS A 147 13.55 7.94 6.44
C HIS A 147 12.01 7.88 6.56
N PRO A 148 11.49 7.14 7.55
CA PRO A 148 10.08 6.79 7.61
C PRO A 148 9.16 7.99 7.82
N ASN A 149 9.66 9.05 8.47
CA ASN A 149 8.90 10.26 8.76
C ASN A 149 9.03 11.34 7.67
N TYR A 150 9.05 10.95 6.40
CA TYR A 150 9.07 11.88 5.26
C TYR A 150 7.71 11.96 4.57
N THR A 151 7.45 13.11 3.94
CA THR A 151 6.24 13.35 3.16
C THR A 151 6.01 12.28 2.08
N GLU A 152 7.11 11.79 1.51
CA GLU A 152 7.19 10.76 0.50
C GLU A 152 6.62 9.45 1.03
N SER A 153 7.02 9.05 2.23
CA SER A 153 6.58 7.83 2.91
C SER A 153 5.06 7.81 3.08
N PHE A 154 4.45 8.92 3.52
CA PHE A 154 2.99 9.02 3.63
C PHE A 154 2.29 9.14 2.26
N SER A 155 2.92 9.79 1.27
CA SER A 155 2.33 9.93 -0.07
C SER A 155 2.28 8.62 -0.87
N THR A 156 3.09 7.62 -0.52
CA THR A 156 3.02 6.30 -1.17
C THR A 156 1.71 5.59 -0.85
N ALA A 157 1.22 5.70 0.40
CA ALA A 157 -0.06 5.15 0.83
C ALA A 157 -1.22 5.76 0.01
N SER A 158 -1.24 7.09 -0.12
CA SER A 158 -2.30 7.77 -0.87
C SER A 158 -2.27 7.42 -2.37
N ARG A 159 -1.08 7.31 -2.97
CA ARG A 159 -0.91 6.85 -4.36
C ARG A 159 -1.40 5.41 -4.57
N ALA A 160 -1.13 4.52 -3.62
CA ALA A 160 -1.60 3.13 -3.68
C ALA A 160 -3.13 3.07 -3.65
N SER A 161 -3.77 3.80 -2.73
CA SER A 161 -5.24 3.91 -2.66
C SER A 161 -5.84 4.49 -3.94
N GLY A 162 -5.26 5.56 -4.49
CA GLY A 162 -5.75 6.17 -5.73
C GLY A 162 -5.73 5.22 -6.93
N ARG A 163 -4.74 4.33 -7.03
CA ARG A 163 -4.69 3.30 -8.09
C ARG A 163 -5.67 2.16 -7.84
N ALA A 164 -5.87 1.75 -6.58
CA ALA A 164 -6.83 0.71 -6.22
C ALA A 164 -8.29 1.16 -6.38
N ILE A 165 -8.57 2.46 -6.19
CA ILE A 165 -9.90 3.07 -6.30
C ILE A 165 -10.22 3.47 -7.75
N ARG A 166 -9.25 3.49 -8.68
CA ARG A 166 -9.57 3.72 -10.09
C ARG A 166 -10.59 2.68 -10.52
N PRO A 167 -11.82 3.13 -10.85
CA PRO A 167 -12.89 2.19 -11.08
C PRO A 167 -12.54 1.29 -12.26
N ARG A 168 -12.95 0.03 -12.12
CA ARG A 168 -12.94 -1.04 -13.13
C ARG A 168 -13.90 -0.70 -14.30
N THR A 169 -13.94 0.56 -14.71
CA THR A 169 -14.92 1.14 -15.65
C THR A 169 -14.30 1.50 -17.00
N ALA A 170 -13.00 1.22 -17.20
CA ALA A 170 -12.42 1.33 -18.55
C ALA A 170 -12.79 0.13 -19.44
N GLU A 171 -13.12 -1.02 -18.84
CA GLU A 171 -13.52 -2.22 -19.58
C GLU A 171 -14.97 -2.11 -20.11
N TRP A 172 -15.83 -1.36 -19.42
CA TRP A 172 -17.19 -1.07 -19.86
C TRP A 172 -17.29 -0.12 -21.07
N ARG A 173 -16.21 0.56 -21.47
CA ARG A 173 -16.25 1.53 -22.57
C ARG A 173 -15.96 0.90 -23.95
N GLU A 174 -15.37 -0.29 -24.01
CA GLU A 174 -15.14 -1.02 -25.26
C GLU A 174 -16.41 -1.73 -25.75
N ASP A 175 -17.20 -2.31 -24.84
CA ASP A 175 -18.43 -3.05 -25.18
C ASP A 175 -19.53 -2.15 -25.80
N HIS A 176 -19.64 -0.90 -25.34
CA HIS A 176 -20.59 0.06 -25.90
C HIS A 176 -20.17 0.63 -27.26
N ILE A 177 -18.87 0.65 -27.58
CA ILE A 177 -18.37 1.11 -28.88
C ILE A 177 -18.53 0.00 -29.94
N LEU A 178 -18.37 -1.27 -29.55
CA LEU A 178 -18.64 -2.40 -30.44
C LEU A 178 -20.14 -2.51 -30.76
N CYS A 179 -21.03 -2.35 -29.77
CA CYS A 179 -22.48 -2.42 -30.00
C CYS A 179 -23.00 -1.27 -30.89
N ALA A 180 -22.33 -0.11 -30.91
CA ALA A 180 -22.66 1.00 -31.81
C ALA A 180 -22.11 0.82 -33.24
N ARG A 181 -21.10 -0.04 -33.45
CA ARG A 181 -20.51 -0.32 -34.77
C ARG A 181 -21.12 -1.54 -35.45
N THR A 182 -21.53 -2.55 -34.70
CA THR A 182 -22.27 -3.70 -35.23
C THR A 182 -23.75 -3.43 -35.03
N GLY A 183 -24.42 -2.81 -36.00
CA GLY A 183 -25.84 -2.48 -35.91
C GLY A 183 -26.69 -3.67 -35.47
N CYS A 184 -27.02 -3.71 -34.17
CA CYS A 184 -27.96 -4.66 -33.61
C CYS A 184 -29.38 -4.15 -33.89
N PRO A 185 -30.22 -4.91 -34.62
CA PRO A 185 -31.61 -4.54 -34.87
C PRO A 185 -32.42 -4.82 -33.61
N GLY A 186 -32.51 -3.85 -32.70
CA GLY A 186 -33.35 -4.02 -31.50
C GLY A 186 -33.39 -2.87 -30.49
N SER A 187 -32.45 -1.92 -30.53
CA SER A 187 -32.25 -0.98 -29.41
C SER A 187 -32.97 0.38 -29.57
N ALA A 188 -34.03 0.47 -30.37
CA ALA A 188 -34.78 1.73 -30.52
C ALA A 188 -35.66 2.09 -29.30
N ALA A 189 -35.78 1.21 -28.30
CA ALA A 189 -36.79 1.35 -27.25
C ALA A 189 -36.32 2.03 -25.94
N VAL A 190 -35.04 2.37 -25.77
CA VAL A 190 -34.53 2.84 -24.45
C VAL A 190 -34.27 4.35 -24.37
N LEU A 191 -34.37 5.09 -25.48
CA LEU A 191 -34.02 6.53 -25.51
C LEU A 191 -35.18 7.50 -25.20
N LEU A 192 -36.33 7.03 -24.70
CA LEU A 192 -37.50 7.89 -24.41
C LEU A 192 -37.90 7.96 -22.92
N ALA A 193 -37.06 7.53 -21.98
CA ALA A 193 -37.38 7.51 -20.55
C ALA A 193 -36.60 8.52 -19.69
N CYS A 194 -36.13 9.62 -20.30
CA CYS A 194 -35.62 10.79 -19.57
C CYS A 194 -36.24 12.06 -20.20
N GLU A 195 -37.50 12.32 -19.88
CA GLU A 195 -37.98 13.70 -19.67
C GLU A 195 -37.84 14.05 -18.20
#